data_AF-A0A7X6MLD0-F1
#
_entry.id   AF-A0A7X6MLD0-F1
#
_cell.length_a   1.000
_cell.length_b   1.000
_cell.length_c   1.000
_cell.angle_alpha   90.00
_cell.angle_beta   90.00
_cell.angle_gamma   90.00
#
_symmetry.space_group_name_H-M   'P 1'
#
loop_
_entity.id
_entity.type
_entity.pdbx_description
1 polymer ?
#
loop_
_entity_poly.entity_id
_entity_poly.type
_entity_poly.pdbx_seq_one_letter_code
_entity_poly.pdbx_strand_id
1 'polypeptide(L)' 'MPDYSYLLDGRPDVFTPGEVAQLFNIRPRSLHRGDWDRVLRPFRTPGGARRYPKEHIAALLNQPDASGPYL' A
#
# COMPACT_ATOMS: atom_id res chain seq x y z
N MET A 1 -8.05 9.31 12.64
CA MET A 1 -7.92 8.95 11.22
C MET A 1 -9.00 7.92 10.92
N PRO A 2 -9.78 8.05 9.84
CA PRO A 2 -10.81 7.06 9.49
C PRO A 2 -10.18 5.69 9.22
N ASP A 3 -10.89 4.62 9.56
CA ASP A 3 -10.57 3.28 9.08
C ASP A 3 -10.88 3.24 7.57
N TYR A 4 -9.84 3.13 6.73
CA TYR A 4 -9.98 3.06 5.28
C TYR A 4 -9.92 1.62 4.75
N SER A 5 -9.96 0.60 5.62
CA SER A 5 -9.93 -0.80 5.19
C SER A 5 -11.11 -1.18 4.30
N TYR A 6 -12.26 -0.50 4.42
CA TYR A 6 -13.42 -0.69 3.54
C TYR A 6 -13.09 -0.48 2.05
N LEU A 7 -12.05 0.30 1.71
CA LEU A 7 -11.59 0.47 0.32
C LEU A 7 -11.10 -0.85 -0.30
N LEU A 8 -10.84 -1.86 0.53
CA LEU A 8 -10.34 -3.17 0.15
C LEU A 8 -11.45 -4.24 0.09
N ASP A 9 -12.71 -3.90 0.41
CA ASP A 9 -13.81 -4.84 0.37
C ASP A 9 -14.07 -5.34 -1.06
N GLY A 10 -14.25 -6.66 -1.21
CA GLY A 10 -14.42 -7.31 -2.53
C GLY A 10 -13.20 -7.26 -3.46
N ARG A 11 -12.08 -6.64 -3.03
CA ARG A 11 -10.85 -6.57 -3.82
C ARG A 11 -9.97 -7.82 -3.67
N PRO A 12 -9.15 -8.14 -4.69
CA PRO A 12 -8.26 -9.30 -4.67
C PRO A 12 -7.24 -9.24 -3.52
N ASP A 13 -6.66 -10.39 -3.20
CA ASP A 13 -5.64 -10.52 -2.14
C ASP A 13 -4.30 -9.88 -2.52
N VAL A 14 -4.11 -9.52 -3.79
CA VAL A 14 -2.88 -8.89 -4.30
C VAL A 14 -3.18 -7.77 -5.27
N PHE A 15 -2.39 -6.70 -5.17
CA PHE A 15 -2.55 -5.47 -5.94
C PHE A 15 -1.37 -5.25 -6.88
N THR A 16 -1.62 -4.61 -8.03
CA THR A 16 -0.61 -4.05 -8.92
C THR A 16 0.00 -2.78 -8.34
N PRO A 17 1.18 -2.33 -8.84
CA PRO A 17 1.72 -1.02 -8.46
C PRO A 17 0.75 0.14 -8.75
N GLY A 18 -0.04 0.04 -9.82
CA GLY A 18 -0.99 1.08 -10.21
C GLY A 18 -2.18 1.18 -9.24
N GLU A 19 -2.67 0.06 -8.74
CA GLU A 19 -3.79 0.06 -7.78
C GLU A 19 -3.33 0.53 -6.40
N VAL A 20 -2.15 0.10 -5.94
CA VAL A 20 -1.56 0.60 -4.68
C VAL A 20 -1.35 2.11 -4.75
N ALA A 21 -0.81 2.62 -5.86
CA ALA A 21 -0.60 4.05 -6.04
C ALA A 21 -1.91 4.85 -5.98
N GLN A 22 -3.01 4.31 -6.52
CA GLN A 22 -4.33 4.93 -6.42
C GLN A 22 -4.84 4.96 -4.97
N LEU A 23 -4.67 3.88 -4.21
CA LEU A 23 -5.10 3.81 -2.80
C LEU A 23 -4.41 4.86 -1.93
N PHE A 24 -3.10 5.08 -2.14
CA PHE A 24 -2.33 6.07 -1.39
C PHE A 24 -2.29 7.46 -2.04
N ASN A 25 -3.00 7.66 -3.16
CA ASN A 25 -3.00 8.90 -3.94
C ASN A 25 -1.58 9.40 -4.30
N ILE A 26 -0.74 8.50 -4.81
CA ILE A 26 0.64 8.76 -5.25
C ILE A 26 0.86 8.35 -6.71
N ARG A 27 2.02 8.71 -7.27
CA ARG A 27 2.47 8.17 -8.57
C ARG A 27 3.02 6.75 -8.38
N PRO A 28 2.80 5.79 -9.30
CA PRO A 28 3.37 4.44 -9.18
C PRO A 28 4.90 4.43 -9.02
N ARG A 29 5.60 5.39 -9.65
CA ARG A 29 7.06 5.54 -9.53
C ARG A 29 7.50 5.81 -8.08
N SER A 30 6.64 6.40 -7.26
CA SER A 30 6.93 6.66 -5.84
C SER A 30 7.10 5.36 -5.05
N LEU A 31 6.44 4.26 -5.44
CA LEU A 31 6.59 2.94 -4.81
C LEU A 31 8.00 2.33 -5.02
N HIS A 32 8.81 2.91 -5.91
CA HIS A 32 10.19 2.51 -6.12
C HIS A 32 11.20 3.40 -5.40
N ARG A 33 10.73 4.40 -4.62
CA ARG A 33 11.58 5.34 -3.90
C ARG A 33 11.41 5.14 -2.40
N GLY A 34 12.52 5.10 -1.65
CA GLY A 34 12.48 5.01 -0.19
C GLY A 34 12.02 3.64 0.33
N ASP A 35 11.45 3.62 1.53
CA ASP A 35 11.23 2.41 2.34
C ASP A 35 9.93 1.65 2.07
N TRP A 36 9.22 1.93 0.96
CA TRP A 36 7.95 1.26 0.65
C TRP A 36 8.06 -0.27 0.64
N ASP A 37 9.18 -0.83 0.20
CA ASP A 37 9.38 -2.28 0.16
C ASP A 37 9.44 -2.91 1.56
N ARG A 38 9.98 -2.19 2.54
CA ARG A 38 10.05 -2.65 3.94
C ARG A 38 8.64 -2.76 4.54
N VAL A 39 7.75 -1.86 4.13
CA VAL A 39 6.42 -1.70 4.70
C VAL A 39 5.40 -2.55 3.94
N LEU A 40 5.31 -2.38 2.62
CA LEU A 40 4.33 -3.06 1.78
C LEU A 40 4.74 -4.49 1.39
N ARG A 41 6.01 -4.86 1.59
CA ARG A 41 6.60 -6.20 1.34
C ARG A 41 6.13 -6.84 0.03
N PRO A 42 6.38 -6.18 -1.13
CA PRO A 42 5.96 -6.72 -2.40
C PRO A 42 6.74 -7.99 -2.77
N PHE A 43 6.08 -8.90 -3.48
CA PHE A 43 6.73 -10.03 -4.14
C PHE A 43 6.75 -9.84 -5.66
N ARG A 44 7.54 -10.67 -6.35
CA ARG A 44 7.67 -10.67 -7.82
C ARG A 44 6.97 -11.90 -8.39
N THR A 45 6.20 -11.73 -9.45
CA THR A 45 5.67 -12.87 -10.24
C THR A 45 6.79 -13.50 -11.07
N PRO A 46 6.59 -14.70 -11.65
CA PRO A 46 7.56 -15.30 -12.58
C PRO A 46 7.95 -14.38 -13.75
N GLY A 47 7.03 -13.52 -14.21
CA GLY A 47 7.30 -12.50 -15.24
C GLY A 47 7.97 -11.22 -14.72
N GLY A 48 8.40 -11.17 -13.46
CA GLY A 48 9.09 -10.03 -12.85
C GLY A 48 8.18 -8.87 -12.43
N ALA A 49 6.86 -8.96 -12.65
CA ALA A 49 5.92 -7.94 -12.21
C ALA A 49 5.79 -7.90 -10.69
N ARG A 50 5.69 -6.71 -10.12
CA ARG A 50 5.47 -6.52 -8.68
C ARG A 50 4.02 -6.75 -8.30
N ARG A 51 3.81 -7.42 -7.16
CA ARG A 51 2.50 -7.59 -6.53
C ARG A 51 2.59 -7.28 -5.04
N TYR A 52 1.55 -6.65 -4.51
CA TYR A 52 1.49 -6.14 -3.15
C TYR A 52 0.37 -6.84 -2.38
N PRO A 53 0.67 -7.54 -1.27
CA PRO A 53 -0.34 -8.24 -0.49
C PRO A 53 -1.36 -7.29 0.16
N LYS A 54 -2.64 -7.65 0.10
CA LYS A 54 -3.76 -6.92 0.70
C LYS A 54 -3.56 -6.67 2.20
N GLU A 55 -3.03 -7.66 2.92
CA GLU A 55 -2.79 -7.58 4.36
C GLU A 55 -1.85 -6.43 4.76
N HIS A 56 -0.78 -6.19 3.98
CA HIS A 56 0.19 -5.13 4.25
C HIS A 56 -0.35 -3.75 3.85
N ILE A 57 -1.20 -3.70 2.84
CA ILE A 57 -1.93 -2.48 2.46
C ILE A 57 -2.95 -2.12 3.55
N ALA A 58 -3.73 -3.10 4.03
CA ALA A 58 -4.72 -2.91 5.08
C ALA A 58 -4.07 -2.39 6.37
N ALA A 59 -2.91 -2.94 6.75
CA ALA A 59 -2.15 -2.49 7.91
C ALA A 59 -1.78 -0.99 7.82
N LEU A 60 -1.47 -0.49 6.62
CA LEU A 60 -1.14 0.92 6.41
C LEU A 60 -2.36 1.83 6.35
N LEU A 61 -3.45 1.40 5.71
CA LEU A 61 -4.68 2.18 5.64
C LEU A 61 -5.35 2.37 7.02
N ASN A 62 -5.00 1.50 7.98
CA ASN A 62 -5.51 1.54 9.35
C ASN A 62 -4.48 2.09 10.36
N GLN A 63 -3.29 2.51 9.91
CA GLN A 63 -2.32 3.11 10.82
C GLN A 63 -2.74 4.56 11.14
N PRO A 64 -2.92 4.92 12.43
CA PRO A 64 -2.98 6.32 12.79
C PRO A 64 -1.63 6.96 12.43
N ASP A 65 -1.66 8.15 11.81
CA ASP A 65 -0.45 8.93 11.59
C ASP A 65 0.35 9.00 12.90
N ALA A 66 1.54 8.41 12.93
CA ALA A 66 2.45 8.51 14.08
C ALA A 66 2.92 9.98 14.28
N SER A 67 2.72 10.82 13.27
CA SER A 67 2.73 12.27 13.35
C SER A 67 1.37 12.78 13.83
N GLY A 68 1.15 12.71 15.15
CA GLY A 68 0.29 13.68 15.84
C GLY A 68 0.76 15.11 15.56
N PRO A 69 -0.07 16.13 15.79
CA PRO A 69 0.20 17.49 15.33
C PRO A 69 1.56 17.93 15.86
N TYR A 70 2.36 18.57 15.00
CA TYR A 70 3.55 19.28 15.44
C TYR A 70 3.23 20.12 16.69
N LEU A 71 4.15 20.04 17.66
CA LEU A 71 4.27 20.94 18.82
C LEU A 71 4.00 22.41 18.45
#